data_AF-A0A075FXX4-F1
#
_entry.id   AF-A0A075FXX4-F1
#
_cell.length_a   1.000
_cell.length_b   1.000
_cell.length_c   1.000
_cell.angle_alpha   90.00
_cell.angle_beta   90.00
_cell.angle_gamma   90.00
#
_symmetry.space_group_name_H-M   'P 1'
#
loop_
_entity.id
_entity.type
_entity.pdbx_description
1 polymer ?
#
loop_
_entity_poly.entity_id
_entity_poly.type
_entity_poly.pdbx_seq_one_letter_code
_entity_poly.pdbx_strand_id
1 'polypeptide(L)' 'MIKNLINARYERNDIEMKAGFFRVKGDTIDIMPAYSQDIIRISLFGNEIEKITILDNVSLSEKRILHLSEFFLQNIT' A
#
# COMPACT_ATOMS: atom_id res chain seq x y z
N MET A 1 -6.67 6.34 8.30
CA MET A 1 -5.52 5.98 7.46
C MET A 1 -5.06 7.14 6.56
N ILE A 2 -5.86 7.61 5.60
CA ILE A 2 -5.46 8.65 4.62
C ILE A 2 -4.97 9.96 5.28
N LYS A 3 -5.64 10.42 6.34
CA LYS A 3 -5.24 11.64 7.08
C LYS A 3 -3.79 11.59 7.56
N ASN A 4 -3.28 10.42 7.92
CA ASN A 4 -1.91 10.27 8.41
C ASN A 4 -0.88 10.44 7.30
N LEU A 5 -1.21 10.03 6.05
CA LEU A 5 -0.35 10.23 4.88
C LEU A 5 -0.24 11.72 4.53
N ILE A 6 -1.37 12.44 4.58
CA ILE A 6 -1.41 13.89 4.36
C ILE A 6 -0.57 14.61 5.42
N ASN A 7 -0.72 14.24 6.70
CA ASN A 7 0.08 14.80 7.78
C ASN A 7 1.59 14.49 7.60
N ALA A 8 1.92 13.33 7.05
CA ALA A 8 3.28 12.93 6.70
C ALA A 8 3.80 13.55 5.38
N ARG A 9 3.10 14.57 4.83
CA ARG A 9 3.48 15.29 3.60
C ARG A 9 3.45 14.47 2.32
N TYR A 10 2.71 13.36 2.29
CA TYR A 10 2.47 12.65 1.04
C TYR A 10 1.43 13.40 0.19
N GLU A 11 1.68 13.47 -1.11
CA GLU A 11 0.77 14.06 -2.07
C GLU A 11 -0.16 12.99 -2.64
N ARG A 12 -1.46 13.31 -2.72
CA ARG A 12 -2.40 12.42 -3.42
C ARG A 12 -2.31 12.70 -4.92
N ASN A 13 -1.94 11.69 -5.70
CA ASN A 13 -1.90 11.80 -7.15
C ASN A 13 -2.48 10.53 -7.81
N ASP A 14 -3.65 10.67 -8.41
CA ASP A 14 -4.39 9.52 -8.97
C ASP A 14 -3.94 9.18 -10.42
N ILE A 15 -3.08 10.01 -11.03
CA ILE A 15 -2.59 9.88 -12.42
C ILE A 15 -1.19 9.27 -12.44
N GLU A 16 -0.26 9.87 -11.71
CA GLU A 16 1.16 9.49 -11.70
C GLU A 16 1.58 8.95 -10.33
N MET A 17 2.50 7.98 -10.31
CA MET A 17 3.09 7.46 -9.09
C MET A 17 4.57 7.83 -9.02
N LYS A 18 4.95 8.58 -7.98
CA LYS A 18 6.31 9.03 -7.69
C LYS A 18 6.60 8.92 -6.20
N ALA A 19 7.87 8.96 -5.82
CA ALA A 19 8.28 8.96 -4.42
C ALA A 19 7.59 10.09 -3.65
N GLY A 20 6.97 9.75 -2.52
CA GLY A 20 6.16 10.68 -1.71
C GLY A 20 4.71 10.81 -2.17
N PHE A 21 4.27 10.07 -3.20
CA PHE A 21 2.88 10.08 -3.65
C PHE A 21 2.10 8.89 -3.11
N PHE A 22 0.80 9.07 -3.00
CA PHE A 22 -0.15 7.98 -2.82
C PHE A 22 -1.36 8.16 -3.73
N ARG A 23 -2.05 7.06 -4.05
CA ARG A 23 -3.34 7.08 -4.73
C ARG A 23 -4.31 6.12 -4.08
N VAL A 24 -5.60 6.40 -4.26
CA VAL A 24 -6.68 5.53 -3.79
C VAL A 24 -7.52 5.12 -4.98
N LYS A 25 -7.63 3.81 -5.23
CA LYS A 25 -8.42 3.24 -6.32
C LYS A 25 -9.30 2.11 -5.78
N GLY A 26 -10.59 2.39 -5.66
CA GLY A 26 -11.54 1.47 -5.04
C GLY A 26 -11.05 1.02 -3.67
N ASP A 27 -10.82 -0.28 -3.54
CA ASP A 27 -10.43 -0.92 -2.28
C ASP A 27 -8.90 -1.01 -2.11
N THR A 28 -8.15 -0.28 -2.91
CA THR A 28 -6.68 -0.26 -2.85
C THR A 28 -6.13 1.13 -2.54
N ILE A 29 -5.11 1.15 -1.70
CA ILE A 29 -4.30 2.34 -1.42
C ILE A 29 -2.88 2.01 -1.84
N ASP A 30 -2.37 2.69 -2.86
CA ASP A 30 -0.97 2.57 -3.26
C ASP A 30 -0.20 3.74 -2.69
N ILE A 31 0.96 3.47 -2.10
CA ILE A 31 1.86 4.45 -1.53
C ILE A 31 3.23 4.17 -2.11
N MET A 32 3.90 5.19 -2.64
CA MET A 32 5.32 5.09 -3.01
C MET A 32 6.13 5.86 -1.97
N PRO A 33 6.81 5.18 -1.03
CA PRO A 33 7.57 5.85 0.02
C PRO A 33 8.64 6.79 -0.56
N ALA A 34 8.90 7.90 0.12
CA ALA A 34 9.90 8.88 -0.33
C ALA A 34 11.32 8.30 -0.49
N TYR A 35 11.63 7.21 0.20
CA TYR A 35 12.93 6.53 0.21
C TYR A 35 12.96 5.22 -0.58
N SER A 36 11.85 4.83 -1.22
CA SER A 36 11.71 3.54 -1.91
C SER A 36 11.51 3.72 -3.41
N GLN A 37 11.93 2.72 -4.18
CA GLN A 37 11.58 2.57 -5.59
C GLN A 37 10.41 1.61 -5.80
N ASP A 38 9.91 0.98 -4.74
CA ASP A 38 8.78 0.08 -4.81
C ASP A 38 7.49 0.74 -4.31
N ILE A 39 6.37 0.28 -4.85
CA ILE A 39 5.03 0.69 -4.43
C ILE A 39 4.55 -0.28 -3.35
N ILE A 40 4.03 0.27 -2.26
CA ILE A 40 3.30 -0.49 -1.23
C ILE A 40 1.82 -0.36 -1.54
N ARG A 41 1.19 -1.46 -1.92
CA ARG A 41 -0.26 -1.57 -2.10
C ARG A 41 -0.89 -2.17 -0.86
N ILE A 42 -1.90 -1.49 -0.33
CA ILE A 42 -2.73 -1.97 0.77
C ILE A 42 -4.11 -2.25 0.19
N SER A 43 -4.50 -3.52 0.19
CA SER A 43 -5.82 -3.98 -0.25
C SER A 43 -6.74 -4.07 0.96
N LEU A 44 -7.96 -3.58 0.79
CA LEU A 44 -9.00 -3.54 1.81
C LEU A 44 -10.14 -4.49 1.45
N PHE A 45 -10.76 -5.07 2.47
CA PHE A 45 -12.05 -5.74 2.36
C PHE A 45 -13.03 -5.05 3.32
N GLY A 46 -13.90 -4.20 2.76
CA GLY A 46 -14.71 -3.28 3.57
C GLY A 46 -13.83 -2.29 4.35
N ASN A 47 -13.81 -2.42 5.67
CA ASN A 47 -13.04 -1.54 6.56
C ASN A 47 -11.75 -2.18 7.11
N GLU A 48 -11.41 -3.39 6.67
CA GLU A 48 -10.26 -4.15 7.15
C GLU A 48 -9.17 -4.27 6.09
N ILE A 49 -7.92 -4.39 6.54
CA ILE A 49 -6.79 -4.67 5.65
C ILE A 49 -6.81 -6.17 5.34
N GLU A 50 -6.90 -6.50 4.07
CA GLU A 50 -6.89 -7.89 3.58
C GLU A 50 -5.45 -8.35 3.33
N LYS A 51 -4.68 -7.56 2.58
CA LYS A 51 -3.29 -7.85 2.23
C LYS A 51 -2.47 -6.61 1.97
N ILE A 52 -1.16 -6.75 2.12
CA ILE A 52 -0.17 -5.74 1.74
C ILE A 52 0.75 -6.37 0.69
N THR A 53 0.89 -5.70 -0.45
CA THR A 53 1.75 -6.16 -1.56
C THR A 53 2.82 -5.12 -1.85
N ILE A 54 4.06 -5.56 -2.03
CA ILE A 54 5.15 -4.75 -2.57
C ILE A 54 5.18 -5.00 -4.07
N LEU A 55 5.08 -3.93 -4.86
CA LEU A 55 5.09 -3.95 -6.32
C LEU A 55 6.33 -3.24 -6.84
N ASP A 56 6.87 -3.70 -7.95
CA ASP A 56 7.79 -2.91 -8.77
C ASP A 56 7.10 -1.62 -9.25
N ASN A 57 7.76 -0.46 -9.22
CA ASN A 57 7.13 0.79 -9.67
C ASN A 57 6.97 0.91 -11.19
N VAL A 58 7.75 0.17 -11.99
CA VAL A 58 7.68 0.22 -13.45
C VAL A 58 6.79 -0.90 -13.98
N SER A 59 7.11 -2.15 -13.66
CA SER A 59 6.39 -3.30 -14.20
C SER A 59 5.07 -3.58 -13.48
N LEU A 60 4.90 -3.03 -12.26
CA LEU A 60 3.80 -3.36 -11.34
C LEU A 60 3.73 -4.84 -10.95
N SER A 61 4.80 -5.62 -11.20
CA SER A 61 4.88 -7.02 -10.79
C SER A 61 4.98 -7.13 -9.28
N GLU A 62 4.30 -8.13 -8.70
CA GLU A 62 4.35 -8.42 -7.27
C GLU A 62 5.73 -8.95 -6.88
N LYS A 63 6.43 -8.22 -6.01
CA LYS A 63 7.72 -8.61 -5.42
C LYS A 63 7.54 -9.39 -4.13
N ARG A 64 6.55 -8.99 -3.33
CA ARG A 64 6.25 -9.62 -2.03
C ARG A 64 4.79 -9.42 -1.66
N ILE A 65 4.18 -10.42 -1.04
CA ILE A 65 2.80 -10.37 -0.55
C ILE A 65 2.81 -10.74 0.93
N LEU A 66 1.98 -10.03 1.70
CA LEU A 66 1.70 -10.29 3.11
C LEU A 66 0.18 -10.38 3.26
N HIS A 67 -0.32 -11.59 3.52
CA HIS A 67 -1.72 -11.80 3.87
C HIS A 67 -1.91 -11.60 5.37
N LEU A 68 -2.85 -10.73 5.74
CA LEU A 68 -3.10 -10.49 7.17
C LEU A 68 -3.71 -11.72 7.84
N SER A 69 -4.55 -12.47 7.14
CA SER A 69 -5.13 -13.73 7.63
C SER A 69 -4.07 -14.73 8.09
N GLU A 70 -2.96 -14.86 7.37
CA GLU A 70 -1.85 -15.74 7.72
C GLU A 70 -1.07 -15.23 8.94
N PHE A 71 -0.95 -13.90 9.09
CA PHE A 71 -0.28 -13.28 10.24
C PHE A 71 -1.06 -13.47 11.54
N PHE A 72 -2.40 -13.38 11.49
CA PHE A 72 -3.22 -13.60 12.69
C PHE A 72 -3.12 -15.04 13.21
N LEU A 73 -3.07 -16.04 12.32
CA LEU A 73 -2.96 -17.44 12.74
C LEU A 73 -1.61 -17.75 13.42
N GLN A 74 -0.53 -17.10 13.01
CA GLN A 74 0.81 -17.30 13.60
C GLN A 74 0.98 -16.67 14.99
N ASN A 75 0.14 -15.71 15.37
CA ASN A 75 0.23 -15.03 16.67
C ASN A 75 -0.76 -15.59 17.72
N ILE A 76 -1.46 -16.69 17.41
CA ILE A 76 -2.41 -17.38 18.30
C ILE A 76 -1.93 -18.80 18.67
N THR A 77 -0.74 -19.22 18.21
CA THR A 77 -0.07 -20.48 18.61
C THR A 77 1.18 -20.16 19.42
#